data_AF-A0AAD8U2M1-F1
#
_entry.id   AF-A0AAD8U2M1-F1
#
_cell.length_a   1.000
_cell.length_b   1.000
_cell.length_c   1.000
_cell.angle_alpha   90.00
_cell.angle_beta   90.00
_cell.angle_gamma   90.00
#
_symmetry.space_group_name_H-M   'P 1'
#
loop_
_entity.id
_entity.type
_entity.pdbx_description
1 polymer ?
#
loop_
_entity_poly.entity_id
_entity_poly.type
_entity_poly.pdbx_seq_one_letter_code
_entity_poly.pdbx_strand_id
1 'polypeptide(L)'
;VTVHTDHAAIRYLMEKKDAKPRLIRWVLLLQEFDLHIVDRKGADNPVSDNLSRLENIAYDPVPVNDSFPNEQLAVIKNCQTEKLKLKEIVKKREIKNPPSSPPKE
;
A
#
# COMPACT_ATOMS: atom_id res chain seq x y z
N VAL A 1 15.74 -2.28 -2.05
CA VAL A 1 16.22 -3.04 -0.87
C VAL A 1 15.77 -4.48 -1.02
N THR A 2 16.66 -5.47 -0.81
CA THR A 2 16.30 -6.89 -0.90
C THR A 2 16.07 -7.47 0.49
N VAL A 3 14.87 -8.01 0.72
CA VAL A 3 14.48 -8.62 2.00
C VAL A 3 14.38 -10.11 1.82
N HIS A 4 15.17 -10.86 2.59
CA HIS A 4 15.07 -12.30 2.66
C HIS A 4 14.21 -12.66 3.87
N THR A 5 13.10 -13.36 3.63
CA THR A 5 12.17 -13.77 4.67
C THR A 5 11.76 -15.21 4.43
N ASP A 6 11.50 -15.93 5.51
CA ASP A 6 10.85 -17.24 5.50
C ASP A 6 9.33 -17.14 5.57
N HIS A 7 8.80 -15.92 5.48
CA HIS A 7 7.39 -15.65 5.57
C HIS A 7 6.82 -15.15 4.24
N ALA A 8 6.42 -16.10 3.39
CA ALA A 8 5.74 -15.84 2.13
C ALA A 8 4.47 -14.96 2.26
N ALA A 9 3.83 -14.90 3.43
CA ALA A 9 2.66 -14.07 3.68
C ALA A 9 2.90 -12.57 3.44
N ILE A 10 4.14 -12.09 3.62
CA ILE A 10 4.50 -10.68 3.38
C ILE A 10 4.37 -10.36 1.88
N ARG A 11 4.74 -11.29 1.00
CA ARG A 11 4.54 -11.13 -0.46
C ARG A 11 3.05 -11.00 -0.79
N TYR A 12 2.24 -11.92 -0.26
CA TYR A 12 0.79 -11.91 -0.47
C TYR A 12 0.11 -10.67 0.14
N LEU A 13 0.64 -10.14 1.24
CA LEU A 13 0.12 -8.93 1.88
C LEU A 13 0.19 -7.72 0.94
N MET A 14 1.26 -7.59 0.17
CA MET A 14 1.48 -6.48 -0.77
C MET A 14 0.60 -6.56 -2.01
N GLU A 15 0.21 -7.76 -2.42
CA GLU A 15 -0.64 -8.01 -3.59
C GLU A 15 -2.13 -7.90 -3.26
N LYS A 16 -2.50 -7.97 -1.98
CA LYS A 16 -3.89 -8.02 -1.55
C LYS A 16 -4.55 -6.64 -1.57
N LYS A 17 -5.62 -6.50 -2.36
CA LYS A 17 -6.40 -5.26 -2.48
C LYS A 17 -7.33 -4.99 -1.28
N ASP A 18 -7.83 -6.04 -0.63
CA ASP A 18 -8.76 -5.95 0.50
C ASP A 18 -8.15 -6.56 1.77
N ALA A 19 -7.63 -5.69 2.63
CA ALA A 19 -7.00 -6.09 3.88
C ALA A 19 -7.65 -5.38 5.08
N LYS A 20 -7.51 -5.96 6.28
CA LYS A 20 -7.95 -5.31 7.53
C LYS A 20 -7.22 -3.97 7.67
N PRO A 21 -7.80 -2.95 8.34
CA PRO A 21 -7.18 -1.62 8.47
C PRO A 21 -5.72 -1.66 8.95
N ARG A 22 -5.41 -2.53 9.93
CA ARG A 22 -4.05 -2.73 10.42
C ARG A 22 -3.07 -3.25 9.36
N LEU A 23 -3.54 -4.12 8.48
CA LEU A 23 -2.74 -4.68 7.37
C LEU A 23 -2.53 -3.65 6.25
N ILE A 24 -3.56 -2.85 5.93
CA ILE A 24 -3.44 -1.74 4.97
C ILE A 24 -2.34 -0.78 5.42
N ARG A 25 -2.28 -0.47 6.72
CA ARG A 25 -1.24 0.39 7.26
C ARG A 25 0.17 -0.16 7.06
N TRP A 26 0.37 -1.48 7.23
CA TRP A 26 1.65 -2.12 6.89
C TRP A 26 1.96 -2.01 5.40
N VAL A 27 0.99 -2.24 4.51
CA VAL A 27 1.19 -2.08 3.06
C VAL A 27 1.57 -0.63 2.73
N LEU A 28 0.92 0.36 3.35
CA LEU A 28 1.21 1.78 3.12
C LEU A 28 2.59 2.21 3.61
N LEU A 29 3.12 1.58 4.66
CA LEU A 29 4.48 1.81 5.14
C LEU A 29 5.50 1.13 4.22
N LEU A 30 5.23 -0.11 3.84
CA LEU A 30 6.16 -0.91 3.05
C LEU A 30 6.24 -0.44 1.59
N GLN A 31 5.18 0.19 1.05
CA GLN A 31 5.19 0.77 -0.31
C GLN A 31 6.14 1.97 -0.45
N GLU A 32 6.55 2.61 0.64
CA GLU A 32 7.49 3.73 0.60
C GLU A 32 8.88 3.27 0.13
N PHE A 33 9.16 1.96 0.26
CA PHE A 33 10.40 1.34 -0.14
C PHE A 33 10.22 0.49 -1.40
N ASP A 34 11.25 0.51 -2.26
CA ASP A 34 11.35 -0.46 -3.35
C ASP A 34 11.88 -1.80 -2.80
N LEU A 35 10.96 -2.65 -2.33
CA LEU A 35 11.27 -3.91 -1.68
C LEU A 35 11.27 -5.09 -2.67
N HIS A 36 12.38 -5.81 -2.73
CA HIS A 36 12.46 -7.09 -3.41
C HIS A 36 12.41 -8.24 -2.40
N ILE A 37 11.28 -8.95 -2.34
CA ILE A 37 11.03 -10.00 -1.33
C ILE A 37 11.42 -11.38 -1.87
N VAL A 38 12.50 -11.93 -1.32
CA VAL A 38 12.99 -13.28 -1.62
C VAL A 38 12.55 -14.22 -0.50
N ASP A 39 11.77 -15.24 -0.86
CA ASP A 39 11.39 -16.28 0.10
C ASP A 39 12.57 -17.25 0.28
N ARG A 40 12.97 -17.49 1.52
CA ARG A 40 14.00 -18.47 1.89
C ARG A 40 13.43 -19.41 2.95
N LYS A 41 13.78 -20.69 2.92
CA LYS A 41 13.37 -21.59 4.00
C LYS A 41 13.96 -21.09 5.32
N GLY A 42 13.22 -21.22 6.43
CA GLY A 42 13.71 -20.81 7.76
C GLY A 42 15.06 -21.45 8.13
N ALA A 43 15.29 -22.71 7.70
CA ALA A 43 16.57 -23.40 7.85
C ALA A 43 17.74 -22.70 7.14
N ASP A 44 17.49 -21.99 6.03
CA ASP A 44 18.47 -21.22 5.27
C ASP A 44 18.58 -19.78 5.77
N ASN A 45 17.82 -19.40 6.81
CA ASN A 45 17.81 -18.08 7.42
C ASN A 45 18.23 -18.08 8.91
N PRO A 46 19.34 -18.74 9.28
CA PRO A 46 19.70 -18.98 10.68
C PRO A 46 20.00 -17.70 11.46
N VAL A 47 20.50 -16.66 10.79
CA VAL A 47 20.79 -15.37 11.44
C VAL A 47 19.51 -14.74 11.96
N SER A 48 18.47 -14.68 11.14
CA SER A 48 17.17 -14.12 11.54
C SER A 48 16.51 -14.97 12.63
N ASP A 49 16.54 -16.30 12.49
CA ASP A 49 15.97 -17.22 13.49
C ASP A 49 16.68 -17.06 14.85
N ASN A 50 18.02 -17.03 14.86
CA ASN A 50 18.82 -16.82 16.06
C ASN A 50 18.53 -15.46 16.72
N LEU A 51 18.43 -14.38 15.94
CA LEU A 51 18.11 -13.05 16.45
C LEU A 51 16.69 -12.99 17.04
N SER A 52 15.72 -13.68 16.41
CA SER A 52 14.34 -13.72 16.90
C SER A 52 14.18 -14.48 18.21
N ARG A 53 15.07 -15.44 18.48
CA ARG A 53 15.08 -16.28 19.69
C ARG A 53 15.90 -15.71 20.83
N LEU A 54 16.54 -14.56 20.63
CA LEU A 54 17.36 -13.95 21.67
C LEU A 54 16.44 -13.48 22.82
N GLU A 55 16.50 -14.16 23.97
CA GLU A 55 15.64 -13.91 25.15
C GLU A 55 15.83 -12.51 25.80
N ASN A 56 16.74 -11.69 25.27
CA ASN A 56 17.12 -10.39 25.83
C ASN A 56 16.72 -9.20 24.96
N ILE A 57 15.58 -9.26 24.27
CA ILE A 57 14.92 -8.01 23.90
C ILE A 57 14.26 -7.53 25.20
N ALA A 58 15.00 -6.72 25.97
CA ALA A 58 14.48 -6.02 27.13
C ALA A 58 13.07 -5.55 26.78
N TYR A 59 12.08 -5.95 27.59
CA TYR A 59 10.70 -5.55 27.40
C TYR A 59 10.70 -4.03 27.32
N ASP A 60 10.62 -3.48 26.12
CA ASP A 60 10.71 -2.05 25.93
C ASP A 60 9.40 -1.50 26.49
N PRO A 61 9.41 -0.83 27.67
CA PRO A 61 8.18 -0.40 28.30
C PRO A 61 7.50 0.70 27.47
N VAL A 62 8.18 1.19 26.43
CA VAL A 62 7.65 2.14 25.46
C VAL A 62 6.62 1.44 24.59
N PRO A 63 5.33 1.81 24.69
CA PRO A 63 4.33 1.29 23.78
C PRO A 63 4.70 1.69 22.35
N VAL A 64 4.54 0.75 21.42
CA VAL A 64 4.79 0.99 19.99
C VAL A 64 3.97 2.20 19.55
N ASN A 65 4.63 3.24 19.05
CA ASN A 65 3.95 4.43 18.55
C ASN A 65 3.23 4.10 17.24
N ASP A 66 1.97 3.71 17.36
CA ASP A 66 1.06 3.46 16.25
C ASP A 66 0.44 4.77 15.71
N SER A 67 1.15 5.89 15.63
CA SER A 67 0.71 7.08 14.89
C SER A 67 1.23 7.07 13.44
N PHE A 68 0.34 7.19 12.43
CA PHE A 68 0.72 7.26 11.01
C PHE A 68 0.20 8.58 10.41
N PRO A 69 1.00 9.65 10.44
CA PRO A 69 0.55 11.01 10.11
C PRO A 69 0.02 11.18 8.68
N ASN A 70 0.29 10.23 7.77
CA ASN A 70 -0.07 10.30 6.35
C ASN A 70 -1.18 9.31 5.93
N GLU A 71 -1.90 8.70 6.88
CA GLU A 71 -2.95 7.72 6.58
C GLU A 71 -4.03 8.26 5.62
N GLN A 72 -4.39 9.54 5.76
CA GLN A 72 -5.44 10.18 4.96
C GLN A 72 -5.03 10.48 3.51
N LEU A 73 -3.73 10.55 3.19
CA LEU A 73 -3.26 10.90 1.84
C LEU A 73 -3.54 9.79 0.81
N ALA A 74 -3.65 8.52 1.24
CA ALA A 74 -3.95 7.39 0.36
C ALA A 74 -5.39 7.44 -0.19
N VAL A 75 -6.35 7.91 0.62
CA VAL A 75 -7.75 8.09 0.21
C VAL A 75 -7.88 9.15 -0.89
N ILE A 76 -7.06 10.20 -0.81
CA ILE A 76 -7.08 11.32 -1.76
C ILE A 76 -6.56 10.90 -3.13
N LYS A 77 -5.49 10.09 -3.19
CA LYS A 77 -4.94 9.62 -4.48
C LYS A 77 -5.99 8.84 -5.29
N ASN A 78 -6.71 7.90 -4.68
CA ASN A 78 -7.77 7.14 -5.37
C ASN A 78 -8.94 8.02 -5.81
N CYS A 79 -9.37 8.98 -4.97
CA CYS A 79 -10.45 9.91 -5.33
C CYS A 79 -10.06 10.84 -6.50
N GLN A 80 -8.80 11.23 -6.60
CA GLN A 80 -8.28 12.03 -7.72
C GLN A 80 -8.23 11.25 -9.03
N THR A 81 -7.78 9.98 -9.00
CA THR A 81 -7.76 9.13 -10.20
C THR A 81 -9.16 8.86 -10.73
N GLU A 82 -10.14 8.64 -9.84
CA GLU A 82 -11.54 8.48 -10.25
C GLU A 82 -12.14 9.77 -10.80
N LYS A 83 -11.85 10.92 -10.18
CA LYS A 83 -12.23 12.24 -10.73
C LYS A 83 -11.63 12.49 -12.12
N LEU A 84 -10.37 12.14 -12.33
CA LEU A 84 -9.70 12.33 -13.63
C LEU A 84 -10.28 11.40 -14.70
N LYS A 85 -10.54 10.13 -14.37
CA LYS A 85 -11.22 9.18 -15.27
C LYS A 85 -12.64 9.64 -15.62
N LEU A 86 -13.40 10.13 -14.64
CA LEU A 86 -14.74 10.67 -14.87
C LEU A 86 -14.72 11.91 -15.77
N LYS A 87 -13.77 12.84 -15.55
CA LYS A 87 -13.56 14.00 -16.43
C LYS A 87 -13.24 13.59 -17.87
N GLU A 88 -12.41 12.56 -18.05
CA GLU A 88 -12.10 12.02 -19.38
C GLU A 88 -13.31 11.39 -20.06
N ILE A 89 -14.15 10.66 -19.32
CA ILE A 89 -15.38 10.06 -19.84
C ILE A 89 -16.40 11.13 -20.22
N VAL A 90 -16.59 12.16 -19.38
CA VAL A 90 -17.48 13.29 -19.69
C VAL A 90 -16.99 14.02 -20.94
N LYS A 91 -15.69 14.31 -21.05
CA LYS A 91 -15.08 14.92 -22.24
C LYS A 91 -15.29 14.06 -23.50
N LYS A 92 -15.16 12.74 -23.42
CA LYS A 92 -15.42 11.81 -24.54
C LYS A 92 -16.90 11.80 -24.95
N ARG A 93 -17.84 12.04 -24.03
CA ARG A 93 -19.28 12.14 -24.32
C ARG A 93 -19.67 13.46 -24.98
N GLU A 94 -19.08 14.58 -24.55
CA GLU A 94 -19.27 15.89 -25.18
C GLU A 94 -18.73 15.94 -26.62
N ILE A 95 -17.60 15.27 -26.89
CA ILE A 95 -17.06 15.16 -28.26
C ILE A 95 -17.99 14.31 -29.16
N LYS A 96 -18.66 13.31 -28.60
CA LYS A 96 -19.55 12.40 -29.34
C LYS A 96 -20.94 13.01 -29.61
N ASN A 97 -21.40 13.91 -28.73
CA ASN A 97 -22.68 14.62 -28.84
C ASN A 97 -22.44 16.13 -28.65
N PRO A 98 -22.02 16.86 -29.70
CA PRO A 98 -21.83 18.30 -29.60
C PRO A 98 -23.18 18.98 -29.29
N PRO A 99 -23.19 20.08 -28.50
CA PRO A 99 -24.42 20.80 -28.19
C PRO A 99 -25.11 21.25 -29.48
N SER A 100 -26.36 20.87 -29.65
CA SER A 100 -27.17 21.21 -30.80
C SER A 100 -27.50 22.70 -30.79
N SER A 101 -26.66 23.48 -31.49
CA SER A 101 -26.79 24.91 -31.84
C SER A 101 -26.88 25.91 -30.68
N PRO A 102 -26.27 27.11 -30.80
CA PRO A 102 -26.32 28.13 -29.77
C PRO A 102 -27.74 28.73 -29.64
N PRO A 103 -28.08 29.34 -28.48
CA PRO A 103 -29.37 29.97 -28.27
C PRO A 103 -29.59 31.03 -29.34
N LYS A 104 -30.73 30.97 -30.05
CA LYS A 104 -31.15 32.03 -30.95
C LYS A 104 -31.41 33.28 -30.09
N GLU A 105 -30.73 34.38 -30.44
CA GLU A 105 -31.01 35.73 -29.94
C GLU A 105 -32.49 36.13 -30.14
#